data_AF-A0A2E9YGI0-F1
#
_entry.id   AF-A0A2E9YGI0-F1
#
_cell.length_a   1.000
_cell.length_b   1.000
_cell.length_c   1.000
_cell.angle_alpha   90.00
_cell.angle_beta   90.00
_cell.angle_gamma   90.00
#
_symmetry.space_group_name_H-M   'P 1'
#
loop_
_entity.id
_entity.type
_entity.pdbx_description
1 polymer ?
#
loop_
_entity_poly.entity_id
_entity_poly.type
_entity_poly.pdbx_seq_one_letter_code
_entity_poly.pdbx_strand_id
1 'polypeptide(L)'
;DEFPDDSGETTDSDGDGVGDNGDDFPDDANETADSDGDGVGDNADEFPDDSGETTDSDGDGVGDNGDDFPDDANETTDTDGDGIGDNADADSDDDGVDDNSDDFPYDANETTDSDGDGVGDNGDDFPDDANETTDSDGDGWGDNSDAFPDDPTEFVDSDGDGVGNFADDFPFDANETADSDGDGWGDNSDDFPTDPSEWSDFDGDGVGDNSDDFPWDSTESADSDGDGWGDNADEFPDDPDEWVDTDGDGTGDNADTDADGDGIDDDAEDSDGDGVYDDEDDFPFDANETADSDGDGVGDNADEFPDDANETTDTDGDGIGDNSDDDADGDGQPNDLDDFPLNGEETADSDGDGVGDNEDAFPDDPSENIDADGDGIGDNADIDDDNDGTPDTSDDFPFDPNETTDTDNDGIGDNADAFPSDPYERYDSDGDGVGDNSDDFPSDPDEWVDTDGDGWGDNTDAFPSNPSEFVDSDGDGVGDNTDAFPYDGSETKDSDGNGVGDNAQAAQEEPEPEPVDEEDGGLFGLPGFSAATSLASMLGAAILIAGRRKD
;
A
#
# COMPACT_ATOMS: atom_id res chain seq x y z
N ASP A 1 -43.46 -73.22 10.70
CA ASP A 1 -42.88 -72.36 11.72
C ASP A 1 -43.96 -71.65 12.45
N GLU A 2 -43.87 -71.70 13.77
CA GLU A 2 -44.60 -70.81 14.67
C GLU A 2 -44.10 -69.37 14.49
N PHE A 3 -42.82 -69.20 14.13
CA PHE A 3 -42.14 -67.94 13.82
C PHE A 3 -41.66 -67.91 12.37
N PRO A 4 -42.53 -67.62 11.38
CA PRO A 4 -42.19 -67.74 9.96
C PRO A 4 -41.14 -66.74 9.47
N ASP A 5 -40.86 -65.69 10.25
CA ASP A 5 -39.98 -64.58 9.90
C ASP A 5 -38.60 -64.67 10.57
N ASP A 6 -38.37 -65.60 11.51
CA ASP A 6 -37.06 -65.89 12.09
C ASP A 6 -36.63 -67.34 11.77
N SER A 7 -35.54 -67.49 11.01
CA SER A 7 -35.03 -68.80 10.60
C SER A 7 -34.22 -69.56 11.66
N GLY A 8 -33.91 -68.91 12.79
CA GLY A 8 -33.24 -69.51 13.96
C GLY A 8 -34.22 -70.08 15.00
N GLU A 9 -35.46 -69.59 14.99
CA GLU A 9 -36.50 -69.87 15.97
C GLU A 9 -37.31 -71.11 15.60
N THR A 10 -37.47 -72.08 16.52
CA THR A 10 -38.28 -73.29 16.23
C THR A 10 -39.14 -73.79 17.38
N THR A 11 -38.96 -73.22 18.58
CA THR A 11 -39.64 -73.63 19.81
C THR A 11 -40.02 -72.37 20.58
N ASP A 12 -41.23 -72.37 21.12
CA ASP A 12 -41.78 -71.42 22.09
C ASP A 12 -42.34 -72.30 23.20
N SER A 13 -41.59 -72.37 24.29
CA SER A 13 -41.72 -73.40 25.32
C SER A 13 -42.89 -73.11 26.27
N ASP A 14 -43.26 -71.84 26.47
CA ASP A 14 -44.33 -71.42 27.38
C ASP A 14 -45.58 -70.86 26.67
N GLY A 15 -45.47 -70.51 25.39
CA GLY A 15 -46.56 -70.16 24.48
C GLY A 15 -46.98 -68.69 24.51
N ASP A 16 -46.10 -67.76 24.92
CA ASP A 16 -46.42 -66.33 24.98
C ASP A 16 -46.26 -65.58 23.64
N GLY A 17 -45.60 -66.22 22.67
CA GLY A 17 -45.40 -65.69 21.32
C GLY A 17 -44.07 -64.96 21.10
N VAL A 18 -43.12 -65.04 22.03
CA VAL A 18 -41.68 -64.90 21.81
C VAL A 18 -41.08 -66.31 21.75
N GLY A 19 -40.05 -66.55 20.94
CA GLY A 19 -39.47 -67.89 20.86
C GLY A 19 -38.22 -68.03 21.72
N ASP A 20 -37.91 -69.26 22.15
CA ASP A 20 -36.93 -69.59 23.20
C ASP A 20 -35.54 -68.95 23.04
N ASN A 21 -35.15 -68.52 21.83
CA ASN A 21 -33.81 -67.94 21.60
C ASN A 21 -33.73 -66.41 21.79
N GLY A 22 -34.88 -65.72 21.75
CA GLY A 22 -35.01 -64.29 21.97
C GLY A 22 -35.88 -63.95 23.18
N ASP A 23 -36.22 -64.96 23.97
CA ASP A 23 -36.94 -64.87 25.23
C ASP A 23 -35.94 -65.04 26.37
N ASP A 24 -35.82 -64.05 27.24
CA ASP A 24 -34.93 -64.10 28.40
C ASP A 24 -35.48 -65.03 29.51
N PHE A 25 -36.79 -65.33 29.49
CA PHE A 25 -37.46 -66.27 30.39
C PHE A 25 -38.28 -67.36 29.65
N PRO A 26 -37.65 -68.27 28.87
CA PRO A 26 -38.32 -69.25 27.99
C PRO A 26 -39.29 -70.27 28.63
N ASP A 27 -39.47 -70.23 29.95
CA ASP A 27 -40.34 -71.13 30.71
C ASP A 27 -41.43 -70.35 31.49
N ASP A 28 -41.52 -69.01 31.38
CA ASP A 28 -42.52 -68.14 32.04
C ASP A 28 -43.26 -67.23 31.06
N ALA A 29 -44.43 -67.68 30.61
CA ALA A 29 -45.29 -66.98 29.64
C ALA A 29 -45.82 -65.58 30.06
N ASN A 30 -45.39 -65.02 31.20
CA ASN A 30 -45.70 -63.65 31.60
C ASN A 30 -44.50 -62.71 31.53
N GLU A 31 -43.29 -63.21 31.25
CA GLU A 31 -42.05 -62.44 31.16
C GLU A 31 -41.31 -62.83 29.89
N THR A 32 -40.88 -61.86 29.11
CA THR A 32 -40.14 -62.13 27.85
C THR A 32 -38.79 -61.44 27.78
N ALA A 33 -38.56 -60.46 28.65
CA ALA A 33 -37.44 -59.53 28.60
C ALA A 33 -36.88 -59.30 29.99
N ASP A 34 -35.55 -59.24 30.05
CA ASP A 34 -34.72 -58.84 31.20
C ASP A 34 -33.85 -57.67 30.71
N SER A 35 -34.40 -56.47 30.76
CA SER A 35 -33.83 -55.30 30.06
C SER A 35 -32.47 -54.87 30.64
N ASP A 36 -32.22 -55.10 31.93
CA ASP A 36 -30.96 -54.78 32.59
C ASP A 36 -30.09 -56.00 32.96
N GLY A 37 -30.63 -57.21 32.85
CA GLY A 37 -29.90 -58.47 32.97
C GLY A 37 -29.68 -58.96 34.39
N ASP A 38 -30.52 -58.53 35.34
CA ASP A 38 -30.38 -58.85 36.77
C ASP A 38 -31.02 -60.20 37.15
N GLY A 39 -31.87 -60.74 36.27
CA GLY A 39 -32.57 -62.01 36.41
C GLY A 39 -34.00 -61.93 36.93
N VAL A 40 -34.58 -60.74 37.08
CA VAL A 40 -36.01 -60.46 37.26
C VAL A 40 -36.58 -59.96 35.93
N GLY A 41 -37.76 -60.44 35.54
CA GLY A 41 -38.35 -60.03 34.26
C GLY A 41 -39.01 -58.67 34.34
N ASP A 42 -38.96 -57.90 33.24
CA ASP A 42 -39.43 -56.52 33.16
C ASP A 42 -40.85 -56.26 33.69
N ASN A 43 -41.77 -57.25 33.68
CA ASN A 43 -43.12 -57.05 34.22
C ASN A 43 -43.23 -57.32 35.73
N ALA A 44 -42.26 -58.02 36.32
CA ALA A 44 -42.14 -58.28 37.74
C ALA A 44 -41.16 -57.31 38.42
N ASP A 45 -40.28 -56.70 37.65
CA ASP A 45 -39.33 -55.70 38.09
C ASP A 45 -39.97 -54.31 38.20
N GLU A 46 -39.82 -53.67 39.35
CA GLU A 46 -40.27 -52.29 39.56
C GLU A 46 -39.29 -51.26 38.96
N PHE A 47 -38.04 -51.66 38.70
CA PHE A 47 -36.98 -50.88 38.04
C PHE A 47 -36.32 -51.63 36.87
N PRO A 48 -37.05 -51.92 35.77
CA PRO A 48 -36.57 -52.78 34.66
C PRO A 48 -35.31 -52.32 33.91
N ASP A 49 -34.78 -51.14 34.21
CA ASP A 49 -33.61 -50.54 33.58
C ASP A 49 -32.42 -50.38 34.57
N ASP A 50 -32.56 -50.80 35.83
CA ASP A 50 -31.52 -50.72 36.88
C ASP A 50 -31.25 -52.07 37.54
N SER A 51 -30.24 -52.78 37.02
CA SER A 51 -29.85 -54.10 37.52
C SER A 51 -29.39 -54.17 39.00
N GLY A 52 -29.28 -53.02 39.66
CA GLY A 52 -28.99 -52.92 41.09
C GLY A 52 -30.24 -53.01 41.96
N GLU A 53 -31.44 -52.95 41.39
CA GLU A 53 -32.69 -52.80 42.09
C GLU A 53 -33.82 -53.58 41.45
N THR A 54 -34.72 -54.15 42.28
CA THR A 54 -35.88 -54.91 41.75
C THR A 54 -37.17 -54.64 42.51
N THR A 55 -37.09 -54.00 43.68
CA THR A 55 -38.20 -53.89 44.63
C THR A 55 -38.27 -52.48 45.17
N ASP A 56 -39.47 -51.91 45.21
CA ASP A 56 -39.85 -50.67 45.88
C ASP A 56 -40.93 -51.03 46.91
N SER A 57 -40.48 -51.40 48.11
CA SER A 57 -41.34 -52.03 49.12
C SER A 57 -42.47 -51.12 49.62
N ASP A 58 -42.32 -49.81 49.52
CA ASP A 58 -43.30 -48.83 49.98
C ASP A 58 -43.92 -47.95 48.87
N GLY A 59 -43.34 -47.96 47.67
CA GLY A 59 -43.88 -47.40 46.45
C GLY A 59 -43.57 -45.92 46.22
N ASP A 60 -42.46 -45.39 46.76
CA ASP A 60 -42.08 -43.99 46.61
C ASP A 60 -41.18 -43.68 45.40
N GLY A 61 -40.70 -44.72 44.73
CA GLY A 61 -39.89 -44.64 43.52
C GLY A 61 -38.38 -44.66 43.76
N VAL A 62 -37.91 -44.90 44.99
CA VAL A 62 -36.52 -45.28 45.28
C VAL A 62 -36.47 -46.78 45.58
N GLY A 63 -35.43 -47.43 45.10
CA GLY A 63 -35.23 -48.86 45.27
C GLY A 63 -34.85 -49.30 46.68
N ASP A 64 -35.31 -50.46 47.14
CA ASP A 64 -34.99 -51.02 48.46
C ASP A 64 -33.47 -51.08 48.78
N ASN A 65 -32.59 -51.20 47.78
CA ASN A 65 -31.13 -51.23 47.96
C ASN A 65 -30.48 -49.84 48.00
N GLY A 66 -31.15 -48.83 47.43
CA GLY A 66 -30.73 -47.43 47.42
C GLY A 66 -31.48 -46.54 48.41
N ASP A 67 -32.50 -47.08 49.06
CA ASP A 67 -33.34 -46.43 50.05
C ASP A 67 -32.85 -46.77 51.46
N ASP A 68 -32.50 -45.75 52.25
CA ASP A 68 -32.11 -45.94 53.65
C ASP A 68 -33.30 -46.34 54.55
N PHE A 69 -34.54 -46.09 54.09
CA PHE A 69 -35.81 -46.42 54.73
C PHE A 69 -36.81 -47.15 53.82
N PRO A 70 -36.51 -48.38 53.34
CA PRO A 70 -37.32 -49.14 52.35
C PRO A 70 -38.78 -49.48 52.73
N ASP A 71 -39.23 -49.11 53.92
CA ASP A 71 -40.59 -49.39 54.42
C ASP A 71 -41.37 -48.09 54.73
N ASP A 72 -40.80 -46.90 54.50
CA ASP A 72 -41.42 -45.58 54.72
C ASP A 72 -41.36 -44.65 53.50
N ALA A 73 -42.40 -44.73 52.67
CA ALA A 73 -42.58 -43.97 51.42
C ALA A 73 -42.58 -42.42 51.52
N ASN A 74 -42.24 -41.84 52.68
CA ASN A 74 -42.06 -40.40 52.83
C ASN A 74 -40.59 -40.02 53.03
N GLU A 75 -39.70 -40.99 53.18
CA GLU A 75 -38.30 -40.78 53.56
C GLU A 75 -37.42 -41.79 52.84
N THR A 76 -36.30 -41.32 52.31
CA THR A 76 -35.40 -42.15 51.50
C THR A 76 -33.92 -41.96 51.85
N THR A 77 -33.57 -40.92 52.62
CA THR A 77 -32.18 -40.53 52.88
C THR A 77 -31.88 -40.42 54.38
N ASP A 78 -30.73 -40.95 54.79
CA ASP A 78 -30.18 -40.88 56.15
C ASP A 78 -28.76 -40.28 56.07
N THR A 79 -28.65 -38.95 56.01
CA THR A 79 -27.39 -38.28 55.66
C THR A 79 -26.28 -38.55 56.69
N ASP A 80 -26.60 -38.62 57.99
CA ASP A 80 -25.65 -38.93 59.07
C ASP A 80 -25.58 -40.43 59.43
N GLY A 81 -26.55 -41.24 58.97
CA GLY A 81 -26.63 -42.68 59.22
C GLY A 81 -27.04 -43.04 60.65
N ASP A 82 -27.73 -42.16 61.38
CA ASP A 82 -28.17 -42.40 62.75
C ASP A 82 -29.45 -43.26 62.85
N GLY A 83 -30.12 -43.44 61.71
CA GLY A 83 -31.36 -44.20 61.56
C GLY A 83 -32.64 -43.36 61.72
N ILE A 84 -32.54 -42.04 61.66
CA ILE A 84 -33.64 -41.08 61.50
C ILE A 84 -33.45 -40.41 60.15
N GLY A 85 -34.42 -40.49 59.25
CA GLY A 85 -34.23 -39.89 57.94
C GLY A 85 -34.39 -38.37 57.94
N ASP A 86 -33.81 -37.75 56.92
CA ASP A 86 -33.57 -36.30 56.84
C ASP A 86 -34.85 -35.45 56.99
N ASN A 87 -36.04 -35.95 56.60
CA ASN A 87 -37.30 -35.21 56.77
C ASN A 87 -37.77 -35.10 58.23
N ALA A 88 -37.27 -35.99 59.09
CA ALA A 88 -37.65 -36.15 60.48
C ALA A 88 -36.51 -35.80 61.44
N ASP A 89 -35.28 -35.79 60.93
CA ASP A 89 -34.15 -35.21 61.61
C ASP A 89 -34.28 -33.68 61.68
N ALA A 90 -33.67 -33.09 62.70
CA ALA A 90 -33.55 -31.66 62.84
C ALA A 90 -32.12 -31.17 62.55
N ASP A 91 -31.15 -32.08 62.41
CA ASP A 91 -29.71 -31.89 62.20
C ASP A 91 -29.23 -33.06 61.33
N SER A 92 -29.56 -33.00 60.03
CA SER A 92 -29.51 -34.14 59.12
C SER A 92 -28.09 -34.70 58.89
N ASP A 93 -27.03 -33.93 59.16
CA ASP A 93 -25.64 -34.35 58.99
C ASP A 93 -24.84 -34.49 60.32
N ASP A 94 -25.50 -34.35 61.48
CA ASP A 94 -24.97 -34.46 62.86
C ASP A 94 -23.69 -33.65 63.11
N ASP A 95 -23.62 -32.46 62.53
CA ASP A 95 -22.49 -31.56 62.71
C ASP A 95 -22.69 -30.60 63.90
N GLY A 96 -23.93 -30.54 64.40
CA GLY A 96 -24.34 -29.83 65.61
C GLY A 96 -25.08 -28.52 65.36
N VAL A 97 -25.48 -28.23 64.13
CA VAL A 97 -26.31 -27.08 63.74
C VAL A 97 -27.63 -27.56 63.13
N ASP A 98 -28.77 -27.23 63.76
CA ASP A 98 -30.07 -27.64 63.23
C ASP A 98 -30.30 -27.14 61.77
N ASP A 99 -30.85 -27.96 60.87
CA ASP A 99 -31.09 -27.69 59.42
C ASP A 99 -31.72 -26.33 59.09
N ASN A 100 -32.50 -25.77 60.02
CA ASN A 100 -33.16 -24.47 59.84
C ASN A 100 -32.25 -23.25 60.07
N SER A 101 -31.08 -23.51 60.64
CA SER A 101 -30.04 -22.54 60.98
C SER A 101 -28.71 -22.91 60.32
N ASP A 102 -28.68 -23.98 59.53
CA ASP A 102 -27.56 -24.43 58.74
C ASP A 102 -27.77 -24.00 57.27
N ASP A 103 -26.75 -23.39 56.68
CA ASP A 103 -26.77 -22.99 55.27
C ASP A 103 -26.45 -24.18 54.33
N PHE A 104 -25.82 -25.24 54.85
CA PHE A 104 -25.52 -26.51 54.19
C PHE A 104 -26.00 -27.73 55.02
N PRO A 105 -27.33 -27.96 55.16
CA PRO A 105 -27.90 -29.00 56.05
C PRO A 105 -27.55 -30.46 55.75
N TYR A 106 -26.72 -30.72 54.74
CA TYR A 106 -26.36 -32.07 54.30
C TYR A 106 -24.84 -32.23 54.11
N ASP A 107 -24.02 -31.28 54.58
CA ASP A 107 -22.55 -31.34 54.54
C ASP A 107 -21.96 -31.00 55.90
N ALA A 108 -21.65 -32.03 56.68
CA ALA A 108 -21.11 -31.91 58.04
C ALA A 108 -19.76 -31.17 58.18
N ASN A 109 -19.18 -30.65 57.11
CA ASN A 109 -17.96 -29.83 57.14
C ASN A 109 -18.22 -28.34 56.95
N GLU A 110 -19.45 -27.93 56.61
CA GLU A 110 -19.82 -26.55 56.34
C GLU A 110 -21.15 -26.23 57.03
N THR A 111 -21.21 -25.13 57.78
CA THR A 111 -22.45 -24.72 58.46
C THR A 111 -22.90 -23.31 58.11
N THR A 112 -22.04 -22.53 57.43
CA THR A 112 -22.18 -21.08 57.30
C THR A 112 -21.83 -20.67 55.88
N ASP A 113 -22.70 -19.87 55.28
CA ASP A 113 -22.48 -19.15 54.02
C ASP A 113 -22.63 -17.64 54.33
N SER A 114 -21.51 -17.02 54.69
CA SER A 114 -21.52 -15.67 55.27
C SER A 114 -22.00 -14.59 54.27
N ASP A 115 -21.80 -14.78 52.97
CA ASP A 115 -22.19 -13.81 51.93
C ASP A 115 -23.29 -14.29 50.97
N GLY A 116 -23.63 -15.58 50.99
CA GLY A 116 -24.79 -16.17 50.31
C GLY A 116 -24.52 -16.61 48.88
N ASP A 117 -23.29 -16.94 48.52
CA ASP A 117 -22.91 -17.34 47.16
C ASP A 117 -22.98 -18.85 46.88
N GLY A 118 -23.19 -19.65 47.94
CA GLY A 118 -23.33 -21.09 47.87
C GLY A 118 -22.05 -21.89 48.07
N VAL A 119 -20.93 -21.26 48.43
CA VAL A 119 -19.71 -21.92 48.93
C VAL A 119 -19.62 -21.69 50.44
N GLY A 120 -19.31 -22.74 51.21
CA GLY A 120 -19.24 -22.63 52.67
C GLY A 120 -17.98 -21.94 53.16
N ASP A 121 -18.07 -21.22 54.28
CA ASP A 121 -16.99 -20.42 54.86
C ASP A 121 -15.65 -21.18 55.06
N ASN A 122 -15.64 -22.52 55.21
CA ASN A 122 -14.38 -23.27 55.34
C ASN A 122 -13.71 -23.62 53.99
N GLY A 123 -14.48 -23.60 52.90
CA GLY A 123 -14.05 -23.86 51.53
C GLY A 123 -13.94 -22.60 50.66
N ASP A 124 -14.42 -21.47 51.15
CA ASP A 124 -14.36 -20.17 50.51
C ASP A 124 -13.12 -19.37 50.95
N ASP A 125 -12.28 -18.98 50.00
CA ASP A 125 -11.11 -18.13 50.25
C ASP A 125 -11.51 -16.67 50.57
N PHE A 126 -12.73 -16.24 50.19
CA PHE A 126 -13.30 -14.91 50.36
C PHE A 126 -14.72 -14.93 50.98
N PRO A 127 -14.90 -15.44 52.22
CA PRO A 127 -16.20 -15.69 52.86
C PRO A 127 -17.06 -14.45 53.18
N ASP A 128 -16.64 -13.25 52.75
CA ASP A 128 -17.40 -12.01 52.92
C ASP A 128 -17.67 -11.31 51.56
N ASP A 129 -17.29 -11.91 50.41
CA ASP A 129 -17.48 -11.39 49.05
C ASP A 129 -18.09 -12.42 48.08
N ALA A 130 -19.42 -12.36 47.96
CA ALA A 130 -20.22 -13.27 47.13
C ALA A 130 -19.92 -13.29 45.62
N ASN A 131 -18.89 -12.59 45.15
CA ASN A 131 -18.43 -12.63 43.75
C ASN A 131 -17.08 -13.34 43.59
N GLU A 132 -16.43 -13.75 44.68
CA GLU A 132 -15.12 -14.39 44.69
C GLU A 132 -15.17 -15.59 45.64
N THR A 133 -14.67 -16.75 45.20
CA THR A 133 -14.67 -17.97 46.04
C THR A 133 -13.34 -18.69 46.08
N THR A 134 -12.45 -18.38 45.14
CA THR A 134 -11.20 -19.10 44.88
C THR A 134 -10.06 -18.12 44.75
N ASP A 135 -8.96 -18.41 45.43
CA ASP A 135 -7.65 -17.75 45.29
C ASP A 135 -6.63 -18.80 44.82
N SER A 136 -6.53 -18.99 43.51
CA SER A 136 -5.79 -20.11 42.92
C SER A 136 -4.27 -20.05 43.20
N ASP A 137 -3.71 -18.85 43.35
CA ASP A 137 -2.27 -18.66 43.58
C ASP A 137 -1.89 -18.17 45.00
N GLY A 138 -2.87 -17.77 45.80
CA GLY A 138 -2.72 -17.40 47.20
C GLY A 138 -2.20 -15.98 47.43
N ASP A 139 -2.36 -15.06 46.47
CA ASP A 139 -1.89 -13.69 46.56
C ASP A 139 -2.89 -12.74 47.26
N GLY A 140 -4.13 -13.19 47.43
CA GLY A 140 -5.22 -12.47 48.08
C GLY A 140 -6.14 -11.67 47.16
N TRP A 141 -6.03 -11.84 45.84
CA TRP A 141 -7.02 -11.44 44.84
C TRP A 141 -7.83 -12.66 44.40
N GLY A 142 -9.14 -12.50 44.26
CA GLY A 142 -10.00 -13.60 43.84
C GLY A 142 -9.91 -13.82 42.33
N ASP A 143 -9.95 -15.09 41.91
CA ASP A 143 -9.78 -15.52 40.52
C ASP A 143 -10.65 -14.75 39.51
N ASN A 144 -11.83 -14.23 39.88
CA ASN A 144 -12.68 -13.47 38.95
C ASN A 144 -12.22 -12.02 38.77
N SER A 145 -11.53 -11.46 39.76
CA SER A 145 -10.98 -10.09 39.77
C SER A 145 -9.51 -10.03 39.35
N ASP A 146 -8.81 -11.15 39.44
CA ASP A 146 -7.41 -11.28 39.12
C ASP A 146 -7.19 -11.46 37.61
N ALA A 147 -6.37 -10.60 37.02
CA ALA A 147 -5.98 -10.71 35.61
C ALA A 147 -5.04 -11.91 35.35
N PHE A 148 -4.34 -12.40 36.39
CA PHE A 148 -3.38 -13.51 36.34
C PHE A 148 -3.61 -14.52 37.49
N PRO A 149 -4.74 -15.25 37.55
CA PRO A 149 -5.12 -16.10 38.69
C PRO A 149 -4.17 -17.25 39.06
N ASP A 150 -3.14 -17.50 38.26
CA ASP A 150 -2.14 -18.55 38.47
C ASP A 150 -0.74 -17.99 38.81
N ASP A 151 -0.55 -16.66 38.83
CA ASP A 151 0.74 -15.98 39.07
C ASP A 151 0.69 -15.05 40.29
N PRO A 152 1.22 -15.48 41.45
CA PRO A 152 1.06 -14.75 42.71
C PRO A 152 1.92 -13.48 42.81
N THR A 153 2.47 -13.01 41.70
CA THR A 153 3.25 -11.77 41.60
C THR A 153 2.59 -10.71 40.74
N GLU A 154 1.55 -11.05 39.98
CA GLU A 154 0.82 -10.16 39.10
C GLU A 154 -0.68 -10.31 39.34
N PHE A 155 -1.42 -9.20 39.43
CA PHE A 155 -2.87 -9.26 39.67
C PHE A 155 -3.68 -8.18 38.94
N VAL A 156 -3.00 -7.18 38.37
CA VAL A 156 -3.64 -6.14 37.54
C VAL A 156 -2.94 -6.09 36.20
N ASP A 157 -3.74 -6.04 35.14
CA ASP A 157 -3.36 -5.65 33.78
C ASP A 157 -4.21 -4.42 33.43
N SER A 158 -3.58 -3.24 33.42
CA SER A 158 -4.31 -1.96 33.35
C SER A 158 -4.68 -1.52 31.94
N ASP A 159 -3.99 -2.02 30.92
CA ASP A 159 -4.22 -1.69 29.51
C ASP A 159 -4.63 -2.90 28.65
N GLY A 160 -4.51 -4.11 29.19
CA GLY A 160 -5.08 -5.33 28.63
C GLY A 160 -4.19 -6.02 27.61
N ASP A 161 -2.88 -5.81 27.65
CA ASP A 161 -1.93 -6.40 26.70
C ASP A 161 -1.43 -7.80 27.10
N GLY A 162 -1.76 -8.25 28.31
CA GLY A 162 -1.41 -9.56 28.85
C GLY A 162 -0.08 -9.61 29.60
N VAL A 163 0.55 -8.48 29.90
CA VAL A 163 1.66 -8.35 30.86
C VAL A 163 1.14 -7.65 32.12
N GLY A 164 1.45 -8.21 33.29
CA GLY A 164 1.00 -7.63 34.54
C GLY A 164 1.74 -6.33 34.88
N ASN A 165 1.04 -5.40 35.52
CA ASN A 165 1.56 -4.07 35.87
C ASN A 165 2.91 -4.06 36.62
N PHE A 166 3.35 -5.15 37.28
CA PHE A 166 4.67 -5.19 37.93
C PHE A 166 5.79 -5.67 37.01
N ALA A 167 5.46 -6.46 36.00
CA ALA A 167 6.39 -6.92 34.96
C ALA A 167 6.46 -5.97 33.77
N ASP A 168 5.43 -5.15 33.59
CA ASP A 168 5.31 -4.18 32.52
C ASP A 168 6.02 -2.86 32.85
N ASP A 169 6.94 -2.44 31.96
CA ASP A 169 7.63 -1.15 32.06
C ASP A 169 6.71 0.03 31.65
N PHE A 170 5.63 -0.24 30.90
CA PHE A 170 4.61 0.73 30.46
C PHE A 170 3.16 0.30 30.79
N PRO A 171 2.75 0.20 32.08
CA PRO A 171 1.46 -0.36 32.51
C PRO A 171 0.16 0.34 32.06
N PHE A 172 0.23 1.33 31.17
CA PHE A 172 -0.92 2.05 30.65
C PHE A 172 -0.86 2.23 29.13
N ASP A 173 0.08 1.59 28.44
CA ASP A 173 0.21 1.59 26.99
C ASP A 173 0.28 0.16 26.46
N ALA A 174 -0.87 -0.35 26.02
CA ALA A 174 -1.00 -1.73 25.53
C ALA A 174 -0.15 -2.09 24.30
N ASN A 175 0.61 -1.14 23.73
CA ASN A 175 1.53 -1.39 22.62
C ASN A 175 2.99 -1.53 23.07
N GLU A 176 3.30 -1.27 24.34
CA GLU A 176 4.65 -1.29 24.89
C GLU A 176 4.70 -2.08 26.19
N THR A 177 5.66 -2.99 26.32
CA THR A 177 5.77 -3.84 27.53
C THR A 177 7.16 -3.85 28.16
N ALA A 178 8.16 -3.32 27.44
CA ALA A 178 9.56 -3.45 27.79
C ALA A 178 10.32 -2.16 27.47
N ASP A 179 11.24 -1.81 28.36
CA ASP A 179 12.22 -0.73 28.21
C ASP A 179 13.63 -1.34 28.42
N SER A 180 14.20 -1.89 27.35
CA SER A 180 15.40 -2.74 27.42
C SER A 180 16.64 -2.01 27.91
N ASP A 181 16.74 -0.70 27.75
CA ASP A 181 17.88 0.11 28.20
C ASP A 181 17.57 1.17 29.28
N GLY A 182 16.29 1.39 29.58
CA GLY A 182 15.83 2.19 30.70
C GLY A 182 15.76 3.69 30.40
N ASP A 183 15.62 4.09 29.13
CA ASP A 183 15.59 5.49 28.72
C ASP A 183 14.18 6.12 28.74
N GLY A 184 13.15 5.28 28.82
CA GLY A 184 11.74 5.66 28.91
C GLY A 184 10.98 5.63 27.58
N TRP A 185 11.61 5.17 26.49
CA TRP A 185 10.93 4.77 25.25
C TRP A 185 10.74 3.25 25.24
N GLY A 186 9.59 2.80 24.72
CA GLY A 186 9.28 1.38 24.69
C GLY A 186 9.96 0.68 23.51
N ASP A 187 10.40 -0.56 23.72
CA ASP A 187 11.15 -1.36 22.74
C ASP A 187 10.48 -1.44 21.35
N ASN A 188 9.16 -1.27 21.22
CA ASN A 188 8.49 -1.30 19.91
C ASN A 188 8.47 0.05 19.18
N SER A 189 8.59 1.16 19.92
CA SER A 189 8.64 2.53 19.39
C SER A 189 10.05 3.10 19.34
N ASP A 190 11.00 2.44 20.00
CA ASP A 190 12.40 2.80 20.03
C ASP A 190 13.15 2.15 18.85
N ASP A 191 13.74 2.97 17.97
CA ASP A 191 14.55 2.49 16.84
C ASP A 191 15.90 1.90 17.30
N PHE A 192 16.35 2.23 18.51
CA PHE A 192 17.56 1.74 19.16
C PHE A 192 17.31 1.18 20.58
N PRO A 193 16.55 0.06 20.75
CA PRO A 193 16.12 -0.48 22.06
C PRO A 193 17.21 -0.95 23.04
N THR A 194 18.49 -0.72 22.74
CA THR A 194 19.61 -1.11 23.59
C THR A 194 20.63 0.01 23.80
N ASP A 195 20.40 1.18 23.20
CA ASP A 195 21.23 2.36 23.38
C ASP A 195 20.44 3.48 24.07
N PRO A 196 20.61 3.69 25.38
CA PRO A 196 19.80 4.65 26.15
C PRO A 196 20.13 6.13 25.85
N SER A 197 20.89 6.39 24.78
CA SER A 197 21.18 7.71 24.24
C SER A 197 20.36 8.03 22.99
N GLU A 198 19.79 7.03 22.34
CA GLU A 198 19.16 7.12 21.02
C GLU A 198 17.82 6.40 21.06
N TRP A 199 16.78 6.99 20.49
CA TRP A 199 15.43 6.40 20.49
C TRP A 199 14.69 6.54 19.15
N SER A 200 15.25 7.29 18.21
CA SER A 200 14.62 7.68 16.95
C SER A 200 15.67 7.76 15.85
N ASP A 201 15.33 7.26 14.66
CA ASP A 201 16.11 7.30 13.43
C ASP A 201 15.20 7.85 12.30
N PHE A 202 15.05 9.17 12.23
CA PHE A 202 13.98 9.76 11.40
C PHE A 202 14.18 9.49 9.90
N ASP A 203 15.43 9.51 9.43
CA ASP A 203 15.75 9.31 8.02
C ASP A 203 16.19 7.88 7.67
N GLY A 204 16.42 7.02 8.66
CA GLY A 204 16.65 5.60 8.51
C GLY A 204 18.07 5.23 8.07
N ASP A 205 19.05 6.09 8.33
CA ASP A 205 20.46 5.87 7.97
C ASP A 205 21.21 4.94 8.97
N GLY A 206 20.61 4.73 10.15
CA GLY A 206 21.11 3.88 11.22
C GLY A 206 21.96 4.59 12.28
N VAL A 207 22.02 5.92 12.25
CA VAL A 207 22.56 6.80 13.30
C VAL A 207 21.37 7.44 14.01
N GLY A 208 21.37 7.42 15.35
CA GLY A 208 20.25 7.97 16.09
C GLY A 208 20.23 9.49 16.07
N ASP A 209 19.04 10.09 16.03
CA ASP A 209 18.80 11.53 15.88
C ASP A 209 19.56 12.41 16.90
N ASN A 210 19.94 11.89 18.08
CA ASN A 210 20.70 12.68 19.05
C ASN A 210 22.20 12.69 18.78
N SER A 211 22.69 11.69 18.05
CA SER A 211 24.07 11.59 17.59
C SER A 211 24.26 12.08 16.16
N ASP A 212 23.17 12.21 15.41
CA ASP A 212 23.17 12.66 14.03
C ASP A 212 23.24 14.19 13.92
N ASP A 213 24.22 14.69 13.17
CA ASP A 213 24.34 16.12 12.87
C ASP A 213 23.33 16.57 11.78
N PHE A 214 22.78 15.62 10.99
CA PHE A 214 21.79 15.78 9.93
C PHE A 214 20.60 14.80 10.04
N PRO A 215 19.76 14.85 11.09
CA PRO A 215 18.70 13.86 11.36
C PRO A 215 17.55 13.75 10.32
N TRP A 216 17.64 14.46 9.20
CA TRP A 216 16.61 14.50 8.17
C TRP A 216 17.17 14.19 6.78
N ASP A 217 18.46 13.85 6.69
CA ASP A 217 19.17 13.52 5.45
C ASP A 217 19.87 12.18 5.59
N SER A 218 19.19 11.12 5.12
CA SER A 218 19.68 9.74 5.17
C SER A 218 21.03 9.47 4.47
N THR A 219 21.63 10.48 3.83
CA THR A 219 22.93 10.38 3.16
C THR A 219 24.07 11.01 3.95
N GLU A 220 23.78 11.74 5.02
CA GLU A 220 24.75 12.46 5.84
C GLU A 220 24.48 12.19 7.32
N SER A 221 25.54 12.00 8.11
CA SER A 221 25.38 11.70 9.55
C SER A 221 26.41 12.42 10.45
N ALA A 222 27.30 13.21 9.85
CA ALA A 222 28.44 13.81 10.55
C ALA A 222 28.86 15.12 9.87
N ASP A 223 29.18 16.11 10.71
CA ASP A 223 29.76 17.40 10.30
C ASP A 223 31.09 17.61 11.05
N SER A 224 32.20 17.17 10.43
CA SER A 224 33.50 17.09 11.10
C SER A 224 34.09 18.45 11.45
N ASP A 225 33.76 19.51 10.72
CA ASP A 225 34.31 20.86 10.94
C ASP A 225 33.29 21.93 11.35
N GLY A 226 31.99 21.63 11.25
CA GLY A 226 30.89 22.42 11.77
C GLY A 226 30.38 23.49 10.81
N ASP A 227 30.55 23.31 9.50
CA ASP A 227 30.16 24.30 8.48
C ASP A 227 28.71 24.11 7.96
N GLY A 228 28.07 22.98 8.30
CA GLY A 228 26.71 22.65 7.92
C GLY A 228 26.58 21.85 6.62
N TRP A 229 27.68 21.41 6.03
CA TRP A 229 27.71 20.38 4.98
C TRP A 229 28.11 19.03 5.58
N GLY A 230 27.43 17.97 5.16
CA GLY A 230 27.73 16.63 5.65
C GLY A 230 29.03 16.08 5.06
N ASP A 231 29.79 15.35 5.89
CA ASP A 231 31.09 14.77 5.55
C ASP A 231 31.12 13.97 4.22
N ASN A 232 29.98 13.42 3.75
CA ASN A 232 29.94 12.64 2.50
C ASN A 232 29.74 13.52 1.25
N ALA A 233 29.04 14.66 1.37
CA ALA A 233 28.80 15.64 0.32
C ALA A 233 29.90 16.70 0.25
N ASP A 234 30.58 16.94 1.37
CA ASP A 234 31.65 17.92 1.49
C ASP A 234 32.95 17.43 0.82
N GLU A 235 33.44 18.20 -0.17
CA GLU A 235 34.73 17.95 -0.84
C GLU A 235 35.94 18.24 0.08
N PHE A 236 35.73 19.06 1.12
CA PHE A 236 36.71 19.48 2.13
C PHE A 236 36.23 19.30 3.61
N PRO A 237 35.93 18.07 4.09
CA PRO A 237 35.33 17.78 5.42
C PRO A 237 36.12 18.18 6.69
N ASP A 238 37.25 18.86 6.55
CA ASP A 238 38.10 19.31 7.66
C ASP A 238 38.37 20.84 7.59
N ASP A 239 37.82 21.55 6.60
CA ASP A 239 38.02 22.98 6.37
C ASP A 239 36.69 23.75 6.33
N PRO A 240 36.25 24.37 7.45
CA PRO A 240 34.89 24.91 7.58
C PRO A 240 34.65 26.22 6.80
N ASP A 241 35.60 26.59 5.94
CA ASP A 241 35.51 27.73 5.03
C ASP A 241 35.32 27.26 3.56
N GLU A 242 35.28 25.95 3.27
CA GLU A 242 35.17 25.36 1.92
C GLU A 242 34.34 24.06 1.92
N TRP A 243 33.43 23.85 0.96
CA TRP A 243 32.59 22.63 0.89
C TRP A 243 32.41 22.04 -0.52
N VAL A 244 32.47 22.88 -1.56
CA VAL A 244 32.29 22.48 -2.97
C VAL A 244 33.52 22.91 -3.79
N ASP A 245 33.89 22.09 -4.78
CA ASP A 245 34.93 22.33 -5.79
C ASP A 245 34.33 22.10 -7.19
N THR A 246 33.70 23.13 -7.75
CA THR A 246 32.85 23.02 -8.94
C THR A 246 33.64 22.60 -10.19
N ASP A 247 34.87 23.06 -10.35
CA ASP A 247 35.73 22.72 -11.50
C ASP A 247 36.71 21.56 -11.22
N GLY A 248 36.83 21.12 -9.97
CA GLY A 248 37.67 20.01 -9.52
C GLY A 248 39.17 20.33 -9.53
N ASP A 249 39.56 21.60 -9.41
CA ASP A 249 40.97 22.01 -9.41
C ASP A 249 41.68 21.83 -8.06
N GLY A 250 40.90 21.61 -7.00
CA GLY A 250 41.34 21.41 -5.62
C GLY A 250 41.39 22.69 -4.78
N THR A 251 40.82 23.79 -5.27
CA THR A 251 40.49 25.01 -4.54
C THR A 251 38.98 25.02 -4.35
N GLY A 252 38.49 25.17 -3.12
CA GLY A 252 37.04 25.27 -2.93
C GLY A 252 36.50 26.59 -3.48
N ASP A 253 35.24 26.58 -3.90
CA ASP A 253 34.59 27.68 -4.60
C ASP A 253 34.66 29.01 -3.81
N ASN A 254 34.70 28.99 -2.48
CA ASN A 254 34.78 30.22 -1.69
C ASN A 254 36.15 30.91 -1.75
N ALA A 255 37.21 30.15 -2.06
CA ALA A 255 38.55 30.68 -2.29
C ALA A 255 38.94 30.72 -3.77
N ASP A 256 38.18 30.07 -4.65
CA ASP A 256 38.33 30.21 -6.09
C ASP A 256 37.86 31.59 -6.55
N THR A 257 38.37 32.00 -7.70
CA THR A 257 37.99 33.21 -8.42
C THR A 257 37.37 32.88 -9.78
N ASP A 258 37.30 31.61 -10.17
CA ASP A 258 36.78 31.12 -11.45
C ASP A 258 36.17 29.73 -11.14
N ALA A 259 35.16 29.70 -10.26
CA ALA A 259 34.69 28.49 -9.60
C ALA A 259 34.20 27.41 -10.60
N ASP A 260 33.68 27.81 -11.76
CA ASP A 260 33.23 26.90 -12.82
C ASP A 260 34.30 26.60 -13.91
N GLY A 261 35.45 27.27 -13.83
CA GLY A 261 36.59 27.10 -14.72
C GLY A 261 36.32 27.51 -16.18
N ASP A 262 35.32 28.36 -16.45
CA ASP A 262 34.99 28.83 -17.79
C ASP A 262 35.97 29.90 -18.31
N GLY A 263 36.75 30.49 -17.40
CA GLY A 263 37.79 31.49 -17.67
C GLY A 263 37.34 32.95 -17.52
N ILE A 264 36.17 33.19 -16.97
CA ILE A 264 35.70 34.45 -16.42
C ILE A 264 35.93 34.43 -14.89
N ASP A 265 36.06 35.61 -14.28
CA ASP A 265 36.29 35.71 -12.84
C ASP A 265 34.89 35.82 -12.20
N ASP A 266 34.63 35.18 -11.05
CA ASP A 266 33.30 35.18 -10.42
C ASP A 266 32.79 36.62 -10.18
N ASP A 267 33.70 37.57 -9.96
CA ASP A 267 33.41 39.01 -9.81
C ASP A 267 33.08 39.75 -11.13
N ALA A 268 33.00 39.02 -12.24
CA ALA A 268 32.73 39.51 -13.57
C ALA A 268 31.65 38.71 -14.32
N GLU A 269 30.94 37.82 -13.62
CA GLU A 269 29.80 37.06 -14.13
C GLU A 269 28.54 37.93 -14.32
N ASP A 270 27.70 37.54 -15.28
CA ASP A 270 26.42 38.17 -15.66
C ASP A 270 25.48 37.02 -16.07
N SER A 271 25.00 36.31 -15.05
CA SER A 271 24.36 34.99 -15.17
C SER A 271 23.07 35.01 -16.01
N ASP A 272 22.32 36.10 -15.97
CA ASP A 272 21.07 36.25 -16.71
C ASP A 272 21.18 37.14 -17.97
N GLY A 273 22.33 37.79 -18.17
CA GLY A 273 22.67 38.56 -19.37
C GLY A 273 21.96 39.91 -19.46
N ASP A 274 21.48 40.45 -18.33
CA ASP A 274 20.78 41.73 -18.26
C ASP A 274 21.76 42.93 -18.32
N GLY A 275 23.04 42.67 -18.02
CA GLY A 275 24.14 43.62 -18.10
C GLY A 275 24.56 44.28 -16.78
N VAL A 276 24.06 43.82 -15.65
CA VAL A 276 24.63 44.00 -14.30
C VAL A 276 25.45 42.74 -13.95
N TYR A 277 26.54 42.89 -13.20
CA TYR A 277 27.31 41.71 -12.80
C TYR A 277 26.73 41.10 -11.54
N ASP A 278 26.84 39.78 -11.36
CA ASP A 278 26.24 39.04 -10.25
C ASP A 278 26.60 39.60 -8.86
N ASP A 279 27.78 40.23 -8.69
CA ASP A 279 28.21 40.86 -7.43
C ASP A 279 27.62 42.26 -7.17
N GLU A 280 27.08 42.88 -8.21
CA GLU A 280 26.38 44.17 -8.22
C GLU A 280 24.87 44.02 -8.44
N ASP A 281 24.36 42.80 -8.61
CA ASP A 281 22.96 42.45 -8.86
C ASP A 281 22.32 41.81 -7.63
N ASP A 282 21.20 42.39 -7.15
CA ASP A 282 20.45 41.81 -6.03
C ASP A 282 19.64 40.56 -6.43
N PHE A 283 19.43 40.33 -7.74
CA PHE A 283 18.75 39.18 -8.35
C PHE A 283 19.51 38.60 -9.57
N PRO A 284 20.71 38.00 -9.39
CA PRO A 284 21.62 37.59 -10.48
C PRO A 284 21.07 36.60 -11.52
N PHE A 285 19.89 36.03 -11.29
CA PHE A 285 19.26 35.01 -12.15
C PHE A 285 17.91 35.45 -12.74
N ASP A 286 17.46 36.68 -12.49
CA ASP A 286 16.25 37.24 -13.08
C ASP A 286 16.56 38.52 -13.86
N ALA A 287 16.69 38.37 -15.19
CA ALA A 287 17.03 39.49 -16.08
C ALA A 287 16.00 40.64 -16.14
N ASN A 288 14.92 40.58 -15.34
CA ASN A 288 13.94 41.66 -15.18
C ASN A 288 14.06 42.40 -13.84
N GLU A 289 14.90 41.96 -12.92
CA GLU A 289 15.13 42.57 -11.61
C GLU A 289 16.62 42.71 -11.35
N THR A 290 17.06 43.88 -10.88
CA THR A 290 18.49 44.10 -10.60
C THR A 290 18.75 44.75 -9.24
N ALA A 291 17.69 45.11 -8.52
CA ALA A 291 17.78 45.97 -7.36
C ALA A 291 16.68 45.61 -6.36
N ASP A 292 17.05 45.56 -5.09
CA ASP A 292 16.17 45.47 -3.92
C ASP A 292 16.46 46.68 -3.02
N SER A 293 15.73 47.77 -3.25
CA SER A 293 16.04 49.08 -2.67
C SER A 293 15.89 49.13 -1.14
N ASP A 294 15.07 48.27 -0.55
CA ASP A 294 14.82 48.22 0.89
C ASP A 294 15.25 46.91 1.59
N GLY A 295 15.60 45.88 0.82
CA GLY A 295 16.23 44.65 1.27
C GLY A 295 15.25 43.59 1.78
N ASP A 296 14.03 43.53 1.26
CA ASP A 296 13.01 42.57 1.67
C ASP A 296 12.92 41.31 0.81
N GLY A 297 13.68 41.25 -0.28
CA GLY A 297 13.78 40.11 -1.18
C GLY A 297 12.81 40.12 -2.36
N VAL A 298 11.99 41.16 -2.53
CA VAL A 298 11.19 41.39 -3.74
C VAL A 298 11.84 42.49 -4.57
N GLY A 299 12.08 42.22 -5.86
CA GLY A 299 12.78 43.18 -6.72
C GLY A 299 11.98 44.45 -7.00
N ASP A 300 12.67 45.58 -7.16
CA ASP A 300 12.08 46.92 -7.36
C ASP A 300 11.01 46.99 -8.48
N ASN A 301 11.05 46.14 -9.53
CA ASN A 301 10.05 46.16 -10.60
C ASN A 301 8.81 45.30 -10.28
N ALA A 302 8.92 44.34 -9.38
CA ALA A 302 7.85 43.45 -8.89
C ALA A 302 7.22 43.98 -7.59
N ASP A 303 7.95 44.79 -6.82
CA ASP A 303 7.49 45.40 -5.59
C ASP A 303 6.64 46.67 -5.85
N GLU A 304 5.43 46.70 -5.29
CA GLU A 304 4.56 47.87 -5.35
C GLU A 304 4.97 49.00 -4.39
N PHE A 305 5.79 48.68 -3.37
CA PHE A 305 6.40 49.60 -2.42
C PHE A 305 7.94 49.44 -2.27
N PRO A 306 8.75 49.68 -3.33
CA PRO A 306 10.21 49.43 -3.35
C PRO A 306 11.09 50.19 -2.34
N ASP A 307 10.53 50.99 -1.44
CA ASP A 307 11.27 51.76 -0.43
C ASP A 307 10.80 51.40 1.01
N ASP A 308 9.89 50.44 1.19
CA ASP A 308 9.36 49.98 2.48
C ASP A 308 9.33 48.45 2.60
N ALA A 309 10.43 47.90 3.15
CA ALA A 309 10.67 46.48 3.41
C ALA A 309 9.64 45.74 4.29
N ASN A 310 8.52 46.36 4.64
CA ASN A 310 7.41 45.72 5.35
C ASN A 310 6.14 45.64 4.47
N GLU A 311 6.17 46.08 3.22
CA GLU A 311 5.04 46.11 2.30
C GLU A 311 5.55 45.75 0.91
N THR A 312 4.93 44.77 0.24
CA THR A 312 5.30 44.41 -1.14
C THR A 312 4.12 44.41 -2.10
N THR A 313 2.90 44.32 -1.56
CA THR A 313 1.66 44.08 -2.31
C THR A 313 0.57 45.06 -1.87
N ASP A 314 -0.24 45.54 -2.82
CA ASP A 314 -1.42 46.41 -2.68
C ASP A 314 -2.60 45.73 -3.41
N THR A 315 -3.23 44.76 -2.73
CA THR A 315 -4.20 43.83 -3.34
C THR A 315 -5.39 44.56 -3.98
N ASP A 316 -5.87 45.65 -3.37
CA ASP A 316 -6.99 46.45 -3.90
C ASP A 316 -6.55 47.67 -4.73
N GLY A 317 -5.25 47.99 -4.75
CA GLY A 317 -4.65 49.07 -5.51
C GLY A 317 -5.01 50.47 -5.00
N ASP A 318 -5.36 50.62 -3.72
CA ASP A 318 -5.72 51.92 -3.13
C ASP A 318 -4.49 52.78 -2.75
N GLY A 319 -3.31 52.17 -2.73
CA GLY A 319 -2.01 52.77 -2.42
C GLY A 319 -1.58 52.61 -0.96
N ILE A 320 -2.23 51.73 -0.19
CA ILE A 320 -1.82 51.28 1.14
C ILE A 320 -1.45 49.79 0.99
N GLY A 321 -0.25 49.41 1.41
CA GLY A 321 0.17 48.00 1.31
C GLY A 321 -0.62 47.10 2.25
N ASP A 322 -0.77 45.84 1.88
CA ASP A 322 -1.62 44.84 2.55
C ASP A 322 -1.31 44.69 4.05
N ASN A 323 -0.05 44.83 4.48
CA ASN A 323 0.30 44.69 5.91
C ASN A 323 -0.11 45.92 6.74
N SER A 324 -0.36 47.06 6.09
CA SER A 324 -0.79 48.33 6.69
C SER A 324 -2.25 48.65 6.44
N ASP A 325 -2.91 47.96 5.50
CA ASP A 325 -4.33 48.10 5.24
C ASP A 325 -5.17 47.33 6.27
N ASP A 326 -6.27 47.96 6.71
CA ASP A 326 -7.26 47.31 7.57
C ASP A 326 -8.30 46.53 6.73
N ASP A 327 -8.33 46.66 5.39
CA ASP A 327 -9.28 46.12 4.41
C ASP A 327 -8.55 45.88 3.06
N ALA A 328 -7.61 44.91 3.05
CA ALA A 328 -6.56 44.81 2.03
C ALA A 328 -7.07 44.46 0.61
N ASP A 329 -8.24 43.82 0.49
CA ASP A 329 -8.87 43.51 -0.78
C ASP A 329 -9.99 44.49 -1.19
N GLY A 330 -10.27 45.49 -0.34
CA GLY A 330 -11.18 46.59 -0.62
C GLY A 330 -12.65 46.19 -0.77
N ASP A 331 -13.03 45.02 -0.26
CA ASP A 331 -14.39 44.48 -0.36
C ASP A 331 -15.36 45.17 0.63
N GLY A 332 -14.81 45.81 1.67
CA GLY A 332 -15.50 46.57 2.70
C GLY A 332 -15.66 45.86 4.05
N GLN A 333 -15.10 44.67 4.20
CA GLN A 333 -15.01 43.89 5.43
C GLN A 333 -13.56 43.98 5.97
N PRO A 334 -13.35 44.45 7.21
CA PRO A 334 -11.99 44.58 7.73
C PRO A 334 -11.29 43.23 7.89
N ASN A 335 -9.98 43.17 7.65
CA ASN A 335 -9.13 41.99 7.72
C ASN A 335 -9.29 41.17 9.02
N ASP A 336 -9.62 41.81 10.15
CA ASP A 336 -9.81 41.13 11.45
C ASP A 336 -11.18 40.44 11.60
N LEU A 337 -12.06 40.63 10.61
CA LEU A 337 -13.40 40.07 10.52
C LEU A 337 -13.65 39.40 9.17
N ASP A 338 -12.64 39.30 8.32
CA ASP A 338 -12.68 38.64 7.02
C ASP A 338 -11.93 37.31 7.12
N ASP A 339 -12.58 36.22 6.69
CA ASP A 339 -11.96 34.90 6.66
C ASP A 339 -11.01 34.75 5.45
N PHE A 340 -11.14 35.63 4.44
CA PHE A 340 -10.29 35.70 3.23
C PHE A 340 -9.77 37.14 2.98
N PRO A 341 -8.89 37.70 3.82
CA PRO A 341 -8.50 39.12 3.79
C PRO A 341 -7.80 39.65 2.52
N LEU A 342 -7.51 38.78 1.55
CA LEU A 342 -6.83 39.12 0.29
C LEU A 342 -7.66 38.71 -0.94
N ASN A 343 -8.92 38.30 -0.76
CA ASN A 343 -9.79 37.86 -1.84
C ASN A 343 -11.16 38.56 -1.75
N GLY A 344 -11.28 39.72 -2.40
CA GLY A 344 -12.51 40.52 -2.33
C GLY A 344 -13.74 39.93 -3.03
N GLU A 345 -13.69 38.67 -3.49
CA GLU A 345 -14.87 37.90 -3.90
C GLU A 345 -15.44 37.03 -2.77
N GLU A 346 -14.71 36.83 -1.66
CA GLU A 346 -15.08 36.02 -0.50
C GLU A 346 -14.93 36.80 0.81
N THR A 347 -15.75 36.47 1.83
CA THR A 347 -15.69 37.16 3.14
C THR A 347 -15.91 36.26 4.35
N ALA A 348 -16.37 35.03 4.10
CA ALA A 348 -16.84 34.13 5.14
C ALA A 348 -16.50 32.70 4.77
N ASP A 349 -16.07 31.94 5.78
CA ASP A 349 -15.87 30.49 5.76
C ASP A 349 -16.71 29.93 6.91
N SER A 350 -17.97 29.60 6.62
CA SER A 350 -18.97 29.31 7.65
C SER A 350 -18.69 28.04 8.44
N ASP A 351 -17.94 27.08 7.89
CA ASP A 351 -17.59 25.83 8.56
C ASP A 351 -16.09 25.62 8.83
N GLY A 352 -15.24 26.46 8.24
CA GLY A 352 -13.80 26.54 8.54
C GLY A 352 -12.96 25.55 7.75
N ASP A 353 -13.39 25.13 6.55
CA ASP A 353 -12.66 24.17 5.72
C ASP A 353 -11.63 24.82 4.76
N GLY A 354 -11.63 26.14 4.68
CA GLY A 354 -10.72 26.94 3.85
C GLY A 354 -11.25 27.31 2.47
N VAL A 355 -12.49 26.92 2.12
CA VAL A 355 -13.20 27.35 0.90
C VAL A 355 -14.25 28.40 1.27
N GLY A 356 -14.34 29.49 0.52
CA GLY A 356 -15.26 30.58 0.85
C GLY A 356 -16.72 30.24 0.55
N ASP A 357 -17.65 30.78 1.35
CA ASP A 357 -19.09 30.53 1.27
C ASP A 357 -19.70 30.72 -0.15
N ASN A 358 -19.12 31.56 -1.03
CA ASN A 358 -19.66 31.73 -2.39
C ASN A 358 -19.14 30.70 -3.41
N GLU A 359 -17.98 30.11 -3.16
CA GLU A 359 -17.38 29.02 -3.96
C GLU A 359 -17.74 27.63 -3.44
N ASP A 360 -18.02 27.52 -2.14
CA ASP A 360 -18.37 26.26 -1.48
C ASP A 360 -19.80 25.80 -1.83
N ALA A 361 -19.91 24.57 -2.35
CA ALA A 361 -21.20 23.93 -2.63
C ALA A 361 -21.96 23.55 -1.35
N PHE A 362 -21.26 23.34 -0.22
CA PHE A 362 -21.80 22.99 1.09
C PHE A 362 -21.23 23.87 2.23
N PRO A 363 -21.55 25.18 2.29
CA PRO A 363 -20.98 26.14 3.26
C PRO A 363 -21.24 25.90 4.76
N ASP A 364 -21.86 24.79 5.15
CA ASP A 364 -22.15 24.45 6.55
C ASP A 364 -21.58 23.04 6.91
N ASP A 365 -20.84 22.39 6.01
CA ASP A 365 -20.28 21.04 6.18
C ASP A 365 -18.77 21.02 5.84
N PRO A 366 -17.88 21.07 6.86
CA PRO A 366 -16.44 21.23 6.64
C PRO A 366 -15.75 19.97 6.09
N SER A 367 -16.54 18.98 5.68
CA SER A 367 -16.07 17.77 5.02
C SER A 367 -16.49 17.68 3.56
N GLU A 368 -17.20 18.67 3.03
CA GLU A 368 -17.71 18.68 1.65
C GLU A 368 -17.62 20.10 1.09
N ASN A 369 -16.99 20.30 -0.07
CA ASN A 369 -17.03 21.61 -0.74
C ASN A 369 -17.27 21.56 -2.25
N ILE A 370 -17.24 20.36 -2.84
CA ILE A 370 -17.47 20.12 -4.28
C ILE A 370 -18.72 19.24 -4.45
N ASP A 371 -19.53 19.58 -5.46
CA ASP A 371 -20.73 18.85 -5.94
C ASP A 371 -20.60 18.74 -7.46
N ALA A 372 -19.74 17.83 -7.93
CA ALA A 372 -19.28 17.79 -9.32
C ALA A 372 -20.43 17.58 -10.33
N ASP A 373 -21.43 16.79 -9.98
CA ASP A 373 -22.62 16.52 -10.80
C ASP A 373 -23.84 17.40 -10.46
N GLY A 374 -23.80 18.14 -9.35
CA GLY A 374 -24.87 19.04 -8.91
C GLY A 374 -26.10 18.30 -8.36
N ASP A 375 -25.95 17.08 -7.86
CA ASP A 375 -27.04 16.29 -7.30
C ASP A 375 -27.38 16.67 -5.83
N GLY A 376 -26.45 17.38 -5.17
CA GLY A 376 -26.57 17.89 -3.81
C GLY A 376 -26.09 16.94 -2.73
N ILE A 377 -25.30 15.93 -3.10
CA ILE A 377 -24.41 15.14 -2.24
C ILE A 377 -22.98 15.61 -2.57
N GLY A 378 -22.15 15.86 -1.56
CA GLY A 378 -20.78 16.29 -1.81
C GLY A 378 -19.90 15.13 -2.22
N ASP A 379 -18.88 15.40 -3.04
CA ASP A 379 -18.02 14.39 -3.66
C ASP A 379 -17.33 13.46 -2.62
N ASN A 380 -17.05 13.90 -1.38
CA ASN A 380 -16.47 12.99 -0.38
C ASN A 380 -17.48 11.97 0.16
N ALA A 381 -18.79 12.23 0.00
CA ALA A 381 -19.89 11.35 0.41
C ALA A 381 -20.60 10.67 -0.77
N ASP A 382 -20.49 11.21 -1.98
CA ASP A 382 -20.98 10.58 -3.19
C ASP A 382 -20.06 9.39 -3.56
N ILE A 383 -20.56 8.54 -4.44
CA ILE A 383 -19.89 7.32 -4.90
C ILE A 383 -19.76 7.28 -6.42
N ASP A 384 -20.18 8.34 -7.11
CA ASP A 384 -20.33 8.47 -8.57
C ASP A 384 -20.39 9.98 -8.90
N ASP A 385 -19.27 10.69 -8.71
CA ASP A 385 -19.16 12.16 -8.65
C ASP A 385 -19.58 12.89 -9.94
N ASP A 386 -19.61 12.19 -11.08
CA ASP A 386 -20.07 12.73 -12.37
C ASP A 386 -21.39 12.12 -12.88
N ASN A 387 -21.95 11.18 -12.11
CA ASN A 387 -23.22 10.50 -12.35
C ASN A 387 -23.30 9.81 -13.73
N ASP A 388 -22.16 9.34 -14.26
CA ASP A 388 -22.07 8.59 -15.52
C ASP A 388 -22.56 7.12 -15.36
N GLY A 389 -22.59 6.64 -14.11
CA GLY A 389 -23.04 5.32 -13.71
C GLY A 389 -21.92 4.34 -13.36
N THR A 390 -20.67 4.79 -13.34
CA THR A 390 -19.48 4.06 -12.92
C THR A 390 -18.98 4.64 -11.60
N PRO A 391 -18.99 3.87 -10.49
CA PRO A 391 -18.59 4.44 -9.20
C PRO A 391 -17.11 4.84 -9.17
N ASP A 392 -16.75 5.93 -8.48
CA ASP A 392 -15.39 6.54 -8.49
C ASP A 392 -14.29 5.51 -8.20
N THR A 393 -14.55 4.56 -7.30
CA THR A 393 -13.61 3.47 -6.97
C THR A 393 -13.28 2.53 -8.14
N SER A 394 -14.00 2.63 -9.25
CA SER A 394 -13.88 1.85 -10.47
C SER A 394 -13.87 2.75 -11.71
N ASP A 395 -13.74 4.06 -11.53
CA ASP A 395 -13.68 5.05 -12.58
C ASP A 395 -12.28 5.67 -12.62
N ASP A 396 -11.61 5.61 -13.77
CA ASP A 396 -10.29 6.23 -13.95
C ASP A 396 -10.39 7.76 -14.11
N PHE A 397 -11.59 8.30 -14.38
CA PHE A 397 -11.92 9.72 -14.53
C PHE A 397 -13.20 10.11 -13.74
N PRO A 398 -13.19 10.08 -12.40
CA PRO A 398 -14.38 10.27 -11.56
C PRO A 398 -15.19 11.56 -11.77
N PHE A 399 -14.62 12.56 -12.45
CA PHE A 399 -15.25 13.87 -12.67
C PHE A 399 -15.57 14.16 -14.15
N ASP A 400 -15.29 13.25 -15.09
CA ASP A 400 -15.63 13.42 -16.51
C ASP A 400 -16.68 12.38 -16.97
N PRO A 401 -17.96 12.79 -17.11
CA PRO A 401 -19.05 11.87 -17.42
C PRO A 401 -19.02 11.29 -18.85
N ASN A 402 -17.92 11.49 -19.59
CA ASN A 402 -17.67 10.93 -20.91
C ASN A 402 -16.50 9.94 -20.93
N GLU A 403 -15.75 9.77 -19.84
CA GLU A 403 -14.60 8.88 -19.74
C GLU A 403 -14.71 8.04 -18.47
N THR A 404 -14.38 6.75 -18.55
CA THR A 404 -14.48 5.84 -17.39
C THR A 404 -13.31 4.86 -17.29
N THR A 405 -12.42 4.86 -18.28
CA THR A 405 -11.39 3.83 -18.44
C THR A 405 -10.17 4.46 -19.08
N ASP A 406 -9.00 4.21 -18.48
CA ASP A 406 -7.67 4.51 -19.02
C ASP A 406 -6.88 3.20 -19.15
N THR A 407 -6.98 2.55 -20.30
CA THR A 407 -6.45 1.19 -20.47
C THR A 407 -4.93 1.11 -20.33
N ASP A 408 -4.18 2.18 -20.63
CA ASP A 408 -2.72 2.21 -20.54
C ASP A 408 -2.14 3.15 -19.49
N ASN A 409 -2.98 3.88 -18.76
CA ASN A 409 -2.66 4.75 -17.62
C ASN A 409 -1.80 5.95 -18.03
N ASP A 410 -2.13 6.56 -19.17
CA ASP A 410 -1.39 7.71 -19.67
C ASP A 410 -2.05 9.06 -19.37
N GLY A 411 -3.24 9.04 -18.75
CA GLY A 411 -4.01 10.19 -18.32
C GLY A 411 -5.04 10.70 -19.34
N ILE A 412 -5.22 10.03 -20.48
CA ILE A 412 -6.30 10.32 -21.44
C ILE A 412 -7.25 9.13 -21.51
N GLY A 413 -8.56 9.37 -21.34
CA GLY A 413 -9.55 8.30 -21.36
C GLY A 413 -9.69 7.61 -22.72
N ASP A 414 -10.03 6.32 -22.69
CA ASP A 414 -10.17 5.44 -23.85
C ASP A 414 -11.11 6.01 -24.95
N ASN A 415 -12.09 6.86 -24.63
CA ASN A 415 -12.97 7.45 -25.65
C ASN A 415 -12.33 8.65 -26.37
N ALA A 416 -11.36 9.32 -25.74
CA ALA A 416 -10.59 10.44 -26.28
C ALA A 416 -9.25 10.01 -26.89
N ASP A 417 -8.67 8.90 -26.43
CA ASP A 417 -7.37 8.41 -26.88
C ASP A 417 -7.44 7.70 -28.25
N ALA A 418 -6.56 8.11 -29.17
CA ALA A 418 -6.40 7.47 -30.47
C ALA A 418 -5.70 6.09 -30.36
N PHE A 419 -4.89 5.87 -29.32
CA PHE A 419 -4.16 4.63 -29.08
C PHE A 419 -4.33 4.12 -27.62
N PRO A 420 -5.54 3.64 -27.21
CA PRO A 420 -5.89 3.21 -25.83
C PRO A 420 -5.15 1.98 -25.27
N SER A 421 -3.94 1.72 -25.69
CA SER A 421 -3.12 0.60 -25.23
C SER A 421 -1.62 0.88 -25.37
N ASP A 422 -1.25 2.08 -25.80
CA ASP A 422 0.11 2.56 -25.92
C ASP A 422 0.29 3.85 -25.11
N PRO A 423 0.83 3.79 -23.89
CA PRO A 423 0.90 4.93 -22.98
C PRO A 423 1.88 6.03 -23.43
N TYR A 424 2.49 5.86 -24.60
CA TYR A 424 3.38 6.82 -25.22
C TYR A 424 2.78 7.45 -26.48
N GLU A 425 1.52 7.18 -26.83
CA GLU A 425 0.86 7.76 -28.01
C GLU A 425 -0.60 8.10 -27.69
N ARG A 426 -0.99 9.37 -27.87
CA ARG A 426 -2.33 9.87 -27.52
C ARG A 426 -3.13 10.39 -28.71
N TYR A 427 -2.40 10.92 -29.68
CA TYR A 427 -2.94 11.71 -30.77
C TYR A 427 -2.51 11.10 -32.10
N ASP A 428 -3.43 11.08 -33.05
CA ASP A 428 -3.21 10.74 -34.46
C ASP A 428 -3.76 11.93 -35.27
N SER A 429 -2.92 12.96 -35.41
CA SER A 429 -3.32 14.27 -35.90
C SER A 429 -3.80 14.25 -37.35
N ASP A 430 -3.35 13.30 -38.17
CA ASP A 430 -3.73 13.18 -39.59
C ASP A 430 -4.49 11.90 -39.96
N GLY A 431 -4.58 10.94 -39.06
CA GLY A 431 -5.42 9.75 -39.18
C GLY A 431 -4.77 8.60 -39.95
N ASP A 432 -3.44 8.55 -40.05
CA ASP A 432 -2.71 7.51 -40.78
C ASP A 432 -2.47 6.23 -39.96
N GLY A 433 -2.66 6.31 -38.63
CA GLY A 433 -2.53 5.23 -37.67
C GLY A 433 -1.14 5.07 -37.04
N VAL A 434 -0.24 6.04 -37.21
CA VAL A 434 0.98 6.24 -36.41
C VAL A 434 0.71 7.38 -35.44
N GLY A 435 1.12 7.23 -34.17
CA GLY A 435 0.89 8.29 -33.19
C GLY A 435 1.86 9.45 -33.37
N ASP A 436 1.41 10.66 -33.06
CA ASP A 436 2.15 11.92 -33.27
C ASP A 436 3.59 11.90 -32.70
N ASN A 437 3.88 11.07 -31.69
CA ASN A 437 5.20 11.03 -31.05
C ASN A 437 6.17 10.09 -31.78
N SER A 438 5.65 9.09 -32.47
CA SER A 438 6.38 8.15 -33.33
C SER A 438 6.35 8.55 -34.80
N ASP A 439 5.53 9.54 -35.15
CA ASP A 439 5.37 10.06 -36.50
C ASP A 439 6.35 11.24 -36.74
N ASP A 440 7.29 11.06 -37.67
CA ASP A 440 8.20 12.14 -38.08
C ASP A 440 7.49 13.26 -38.86
N PHE A 441 6.26 13.00 -39.35
CA PHE A 441 5.40 13.91 -40.10
C PHE A 441 3.93 13.91 -39.60
N PRO A 442 3.62 14.34 -38.36
CA PRO A 442 2.29 14.24 -37.71
C PRO A 442 1.12 15.00 -38.36
N SER A 443 1.28 15.54 -39.56
CA SER A 443 0.25 16.29 -40.28
C SER A 443 0.13 15.91 -41.76
N ASP A 444 0.96 14.96 -42.22
CA ASP A 444 0.92 14.44 -43.58
C ASP A 444 0.56 12.95 -43.57
N PRO A 445 -0.71 12.59 -43.80
CA PRO A 445 -1.21 11.22 -43.60
C PRO A 445 -0.68 10.21 -44.63
N ASP A 446 0.20 10.65 -45.52
CA ASP A 446 0.92 9.78 -46.41
C ASP A 446 2.33 9.45 -45.83
N GLU A 447 2.95 10.22 -44.94
CA GLU A 447 4.35 10.03 -44.48
C GLU A 447 4.46 9.83 -42.97
N TRP A 448 5.35 8.95 -42.48
CA TRP A 448 5.47 8.68 -41.04
C TRP A 448 6.87 8.30 -40.51
N VAL A 449 7.85 8.05 -41.39
CA VAL A 449 9.25 7.76 -41.01
C VAL A 449 10.19 8.60 -41.86
N ASP A 450 11.20 9.21 -41.23
CA ASP A 450 12.37 9.82 -41.86
C ASP A 450 13.64 9.08 -41.41
N THR A 451 14.03 8.04 -42.17
CA THR A 451 15.14 7.17 -41.77
C THR A 451 16.50 7.89 -41.73
N ASP A 452 16.68 8.99 -42.46
CA ASP A 452 17.97 9.69 -42.54
C ASP A 452 17.98 11.15 -42.06
N GLY A 453 16.82 11.69 -41.68
CA GLY A 453 16.66 12.99 -41.04
C GLY A 453 16.75 14.17 -42.01
N ASP A 454 16.44 13.98 -43.29
CA ASP A 454 16.52 15.04 -44.31
C ASP A 454 15.22 15.83 -44.52
N GLY A 455 14.15 15.42 -43.85
CA GLY A 455 12.83 16.03 -43.91
C GLY A 455 11.96 15.58 -45.09
N TRP A 456 12.35 14.52 -45.81
CA TRP A 456 11.49 13.78 -46.74
C TRP A 456 11.14 12.43 -46.14
N GLY A 457 9.85 12.11 -46.07
CA GLY A 457 9.45 10.81 -45.56
C GLY A 457 9.85 9.67 -46.50
N ASP A 458 10.16 8.52 -45.91
CA ASP A 458 10.62 7.30 -46.57
C ASP A 458 9.69 6.84 -47.72
N ASN A 459 8.42 7.24 -47.70
CA ASN A 459 7.44 6.81 -48.68
C ASN A 459 7.58 7.57 -50.01
N THR A 460 7.97 8.85 -49.97
CA THR A 460 8.20 9.71 -51.14
C THR A 460 9.67 9.75 -51.51
N ASP A 461 10.56 9.58 -50.54
CA ASP A 461 11.99 9.63 -50.76
C ASP A 461 12.48 8.46 -51.65
N ALA A 462 13.15 8.82 -52.76
CA ALA A 462 13.79 7.86 -53.65
C ALA A 462 15.04 7.20 -53.03
N PHE A 463 15.66 7.83 -52.02
CA PHE A 463 16.84 7.32 -51.30
C PHE A 463 16.73 7.45 -49.76
N PRO A 464 15.83 6.70 -49.08
CA PRO A 464 15.50 6.77 -47.64
C PRO A 464 16.61 6.41 -46.62
N SER A 465 17.87 6.61 -46.97
CA SER A 465 19.04 6.27 -46.14
C SER A 465 20.25 7.12 -46.49
N ASN A 466 20.06 8.13 -47.33
CA ASN A 466 21.06 9.06 -47.79
C ASN A 466 20.52 10.50 -47.70
N PRO A 467 20.86 11.24 -46.63
CA PRO A 467 20.25 12.54 -46.31
C PRO A 467 20.72 13.69 -47.22
N SER A 468 21.30 13.36 -48.37
CA SER A 468 21.75 14.29 -49.39
C SER A 468 21.09 14.03 -50.75
N GLU A 469 20.23 13.01 -50.87
CA GLU A 469 19.54 12.65 -52.11
C GLU A 469 18.10 12.28 -51.79
N PHE A 470 17.13 12.96 -52.42
CA PHE A 470 15.71 12.75 -52.11
C PHE A 470 14.86 12.44 -53.36
N VAL A 471 15.32 12.85 -54.54
CA VAL A 471 14.59 12.72 -55.82
C VAL A 471 15.50 12.04 -56.85
N ASP A 472 14.95 11.07 -57.57
CA ASP A 472 15.54 10.45 -58.76
C ASP A 472 14.64 10.73 -59.98
N SER A 473 14.88 11.87 -60.62
CA SER A 473 13.99 12.41 -61.65
C SER A 473 13.95 11.57 -62.94
N ASP A 474 14.97 10.73 -63.21
CA ASP A 474 15.02 9.88 -64.40
C ASP A 474 15.09 8.36 -64.13
N GLY A 475 15.22 7.96 -62.87
CA GLY A 475 15.10 6.59 -62.39
C GLY A 475 16.37 5.75 -62.63
N ASP A 476 17.53 6.38 -62.71
CA ASP A 476 18.80 5.68 -62.98
C ASP A 476 19.56 5.22 -61.72
N GLY A 477 19.06 5.60 -60.54
CA GLY A 477 19.59 5.22 -59.24
C GLY A 477 20.70 6.12 -58.72
N VAL A 478 20.92 7.28 -59.33
CA VAL A 478 21.72 8.39 -58.77
C VAL A 478 20.79 9.57 -58.52
N GLY A 479 20.75 10.07 -57.28
CA GLY A 479 19.84 11.17 -56.97
C GLY A 479 20.25 12.49 -57.64
N ASP A 480 19.26 13.36 -57.81
CA ASP A 480 19.36 14.63 -58.55
C ASP A 480 20.49 15.55 -58.04
N ASN A 481 20.92 15.44 -56.78
CA ASN A 481 21.98 16.30 -56.22
C ASN A 481 23.39 15.80 -56.59
N THR A 482 23.57 14.49 -56.72
CA THR A 482 24.83 13.86 -57.17
C THR A 482 24.88 13.73 -58.69
N ASP A 483 23.73 13.61 -59.34
CA ASP A 483 23.67 13.42 -60.77
C ASP A 483 23.99 14.71 -61.54
N ALA A 484 24.99 14.62 -62.41
CA ALA A 484 25.32 15.70 -63.33
C ALA A 484 24.25 15.89 -64.43
N PHE A 485 23.41 14.88 -64.69
CA PHE A 485 22.33 14.90 -65.67
C PHE A 485 20.99 14.36 -65.15
N PRO A 486 20.36 15.01 -64.15
CA PRO A 486 19.18 14.49 -63.41
C PRO A 486 17.91 14.15 -64.21
N TYR A 487 17.90 14.37 -65.53
CA TYR A 487 16.75 14.10 -66.39
C TYR A 487 17.12 13.22 -67.60
N ASP A 488 18.29 12.60 -67.59
CA ASP A 488 18.83 11.70 -68.61
C ASP A 488 19.48 10.47 -67.98
N GLY A 489 18.66 9.46 -67.67
CA GLY A 489 19.08 8.23 -66.98
C GLY A 489 20.00 7.29 -67.78
N SER A 490 20.68 7.81 -68.80
CA SER A 490 21.80 7.17 -69.48
C SER A 490 23.16 7.75 -69.09
N GLU A 491 23.20 8.83 -68.30
CA GLU A 491 24.40 9.56 -67.90
C GLU A 491 24.32 10.00 -66.43
N THR A 492 25.28 9.60 -65.60
CA THR A 492 25.29 10.00 -64.18
C THR A 492 26.44 10.96 -63.81
N LYS A 493 27.41 11.15 -64.73
CA LYS A 493 28.71 11.80 -64.43
C LYS A 493 29.22 12.64 -65.59
N ASP A 494 29.80 13.78 -65.26
CA ASP A 494 30.56 14.65 -66.15
C ASP A 494 31.97 14.87 -65.55
N SER A 495 32.88 13.94 -65.81
CA SER A 495 34.21 13.94 -65.17
C SER A 495 35.09 15.11 -65.61
N ASP A 496 34.84 15.71 -66.77
CA ASP A 496 35.63 16.82 -67.31
C ASP A 496 34.91 18.19 -67.29
N GLY A 497 33.65 18.22 -66.83
CA GLY A 497 32.84 19.42 -66.62
C GLY A 497 32.40 20.09 -67.92
N ASN A 498 32.31 19.35 -69.02
CA ASN A 498 32.02 19.91 -70.35
C ASN A 498 30.52 19.92 -70.71
N GLY A 499 29.66 19.34 -69.87
CA GLY A 499 28.21 19.22 -70.07
C GLY A 499 27.77 18.08 -70.98
N VAL A 500 28.63 17.08 -71.23
CA VAL A 500 28.33 15.82 -71.92
C VAL A 500 28.73 14.67 -71.00
N GLY A 501 27.83 13.74 -70.77
CA GLY A 501 28.11 12.65 -69.84
C GLY A 501 29.21 11.69 -70.32
N ASP A 502 29.86 11.06 -69.35
CA ASP A 502 31.00 10.18 -69.56
C ASP A 502 30.68 9.00 -70.50
N ASN A 503 29.43 8.49 -70.54
CA ASN A 503 29.04 7.38 -71.43
C ASN A 503 28.91 7.85 -72.90
N ALA A 504 28.42 9.07 -73.13
CA ALA A 504 28.31 9.72 -74.42
C ALA A 504 29.69 10.13 -74.95
N GLN A 505 30.64 10.43 -74.05
CA GLN A 505 32.05 10.60 -74.39
C GLN A 505 32.73 9.27 -74.73
N ALA A 506 32.48 8.19 -73.99
CA ALA A 506 32.98 6.85 -74.31
C ALA A 506 32.48 6.35 -75.68
N ALA A 507 31.29 6.79 -76.12
CA ALA A 507 30.76 6.54 -77.46
C ALA A 507 31.41 7.40 -78.56
N GLN A 508 32.15 8.46 -78.19
CA GLN A 508 32.80 9.41 -79.10
C GLN A 508 34.34 9.34 -79.13
N GLU A 509 34.98 8.75 -78.11
CA GLU A 509 36.41 8.47 -78.13
C GLU A 509 36.73 7.25 -79.02
N GLU A 510 36.92 7.51 -80.31
CA GLU A 510 37.78 6.63 -81.12
C GLU A 510 39.23 6.74 -80.62
N PRO A 511 39.98 5.62 -80.47
CA PRO A 511 41.31 5.66 -79.89
C PRO A 511 42.29 6.35 -80.86
N GLU A 512 42.70 7.57 -80.54
CA GLU A 512 43.84 8.23 -81.20
C GLU A 512 45.16 7.55 -80.75
N PRO A 513 46.14 7.37 -81.66
CA PRO A 513 47.21 6.39 -81.49
C PRO A 513 48.40 6.93 -80.68
N GLU A 514 48.87 6.10 -79.74
CA GLU A 514 50.14 6.23 -79.01
C GLU A 514 51.37 6.42 -79.93
N PRO A 515 52.33 7.29 -79.58
CA PRO A 515 53.56 7.42 -80.34
C PRO A 515 54.58 6.34 -79.97
N VAL A 516 55.20 5.87 -81.05
CA VAL A 516 56.29 4.89 -81.15
C VAL A 516 57.51 5.31 -80.34
N ASP A 517 58.08 4.38 -79.56
CA ASP A 517 59.51 4.37 -79.27
C ASP A 517 60.08 2.95 -79.40
N GLU A 518 61.22 2.86 -80.09
CA GLU A 518 61.84 1.64 -80.61
C GLU A 518 62.75 0.92 -79.60
N GLU A 519 62.69 -0.43 -79.64
CA GLU A 519 63.73 -1.45 -79.36
C GLU A 519 64.53 -1.40 -78.03
N ASP A 520 64.73 -2.47 -77.25
CA ASP A 520 65.10 -3.85 -77.60
C ASP A 520 64.99 -4.77 -76.35
N GLY A 521 64.48 -6.00 -76.51
CA GLY A 521 65.21 -7.17 -75.97
C GLY A 521 64.79 -7.88 -74.67
N GLY A 522 63.60 -8.51 -74.62
CA GLY A 522 63.35 -9.87 -74.06
C GLY A 522 63.44 -10.09 -72.52
N LEU A 523 62.81 -11.09 -71.87
CA LEU A 523 62.15 -12.32 -72.31
C LEU A 523 61.59 -13.08 -71.06
N PHE A 524 60.38 -13.68 -71.19
CA PHE A 524 59.65 -14.64 -70.31
C PHE A 524 58.89 -14.07 -69.08
N GLY A 525 57.60 -14.37 -68.82
CA GLY A 525 56.65 -15.29 -69.47
C GLY A 525 55.20 -15.16 -68.95
N LEU A 526 54.26 -15.53 -69.84
CA LEU A 526 52.78 -15.68 -69.74
C LEU A 526 52.37 -17.02 -69.04
N PRO A 527 51.08 -17.43 -68.96
CA PRO A 527 49.83 -16.75 -68.52
C PRO A 527 48.85 -17.69 -67.74
N GLY A 528 47.66 -17.19 -67.38
CA GLY A 528 46.42 -17.99 -67.19
C GLY A 528 45.31 -17.18 -66.49
N PHE A 529 44.22 -16.72 -67.16
CA PHE A 529 42.94 -17.43 -67.41
C PHE A 529 42.35 -18.10 -66.14
N SER A 530 41.09 -17.96 -65.72
CA SER A 530 39.83 -17.57 -66.39
C SER A 530 38.63 -17.68 -65.42
N ALA A 531 37.56 -16.91 -65.71
CA ALA A 531 36.13 -17.26 -65.69
C ALA A 531 35.44 -17.60 -64.34
N ALA A 532 34.39 -16.85 -63.96
CA ALA A 532 32.94 -17.15 -64.18
C ALA A 532 32.43 -18.28 -63.24
N THR A 533 31.25 -18.28 -62.63
CA THR A 533 29.85 -18.09 -63.09
C THR A 533 29.03 -18.43 -61.82
N SER A 534 28.14 -17.58 -61.31
CA SER A 534 26.68 -17.51 -61.57
C SER A 534 25.77 -18.59 -60.93
N LEU A 535 24.58 -18.09 -60.57
CA LEU A 535 23.24 -18.73 -60.41
C LEU A 535 22.77 -19.29 -59.04
N ALA A 536 21.75 -18.58 -58.50
CA ALA A 536 20.34 -19.00 -58.31
C ALA A 536 20.04 -20.12 -57.28
N SER A 537 18.88 -20.23 -56.60
CA SER A 537 17.55 -19.63 -56.71
C SER A 537 16.67 -20.20 -55.57
N MET A 538 15.54 -19.53 -55.29
CA MET A 538 14.24 -20.07 -54.84
C MET A 538 14.14 -20.62 -53.40
N LEU A 539 13.02 -20.55 -52.66
CA LEU A 539 11.70 -19.90 -52.68
C LEU A 539 10.93 -20.69 -51.60
N GLY A 540 10.05 -20.10 -50.78
CA GLY A 540 9.02 -20.90 -50.10
C GLY A 540 8.58 -20.39 -48.74
N ALA A 541 7.40 -19.78 -48.73
CA ALA A 541 6.61 -19.28 -47.61
C ALA A 541 6.11 -20.35 -46.61
N ALA A 542 5.79 -19.88 -45.40
CA ALA A 542 4.44 -19.94 -44.77
C ALA A 542 4.46 -20.23 -43.25
N ILE A 543 4.08 -19.21 -42.47
CA ILE A 543 3.01 -19.15 -41.43
C ILE A 543 2.72 -20.43 -40.61
N LEU A 544 2.87 -20.38 -39.28
CA LEU A 544 1.79 -20.44 -38.25
C LEU A 544 2.33 -20.52 -36.80
N ILE A 545 1.93 -19.53 -35.98
CA ILE A 545 1.40 -19.56 -34.60
C ILE A 545 1.89 -20.66 -33.62
N ALA A 546 2.43 -20.24 -32.47
CA ALA A 546 1.91 -20.53 -31.12
C ALA A 546 2.88 -20.02 -30.04
N GLY A 547 2.36 -19.18 -29.13
CA GLY A 547 3.13 -18.60 -28.03
C GLY A 547 3.41 -19.56 -26.88
N ARG A 548 4.15 -19.06 -25.88
CA ARG A 548 3.88 -19.26 -24.45
C ARG A 548 4.87 -18.47 -23.60
N ARG A 549 4.30 -17.81 -22.58
CA ARG A 549 4.90 -17.40 -21.29
C ARG A 549 5.92 -18.40 -20.73
N LYS A 550 6.79 -17.84 -19.87
CA LYS A 550 7.24 -18.30 -18.53
C LYS A 550 8.75 -18.08 -18.38
N ASP A 551 9.26 -17.60 -17.26
CA ASP A 551 8.73 -17.44 -15.89
C ASP A 551 9.19 -16.10 -15.30
#